data_AF-A0A2V8MAR4-F1
#
_entry.id   AF-A0A2V8MAR4-F1
#
_cell.length_a   1.000
_cell.length_b   1.000
_cell.length_c   1.000
_cell.angle_alpha   90.00
_cell.angle_beta   90.00
_cell.angle_gamma   90.00
#
_symmetry.space_group_name_H-M   'P 1'
#
loop_
_entity.id
_entity.type
_entity.pdbx_description
1 polymer ?
#
loop_
_entity_poly.entity_id
_entity_poly.type
_entity_poly.pdbx_seq_one_letter_code
_entity_poly.pdbx_strand_id
1 'polypeptide(L)'
;DAAGQLVDGTPVTGPVDLRKALMKRPEQFVQTLTEKLMIYGLGRGLEYYDMPSVRKIVREAARDNYRFSSIVLGIVRSTPFQMKRVQETTSN
;
A
#
# COMPACT_ATOMS: atom_id res chain seq x y z
N ASP A 1 10.85 26.23 -5.82
CA ASP A 1 11.67 25.00 -5.73
C ASP A 1 11.20 24.07 -4.64
N ALA A 2 10.96 22.81 -4.97
CA ALA A 2 10.63 21.74 -4.03
C ALA A 2 11.90 20.93 -3.70
N ALA A 3 12.94 21.63 -3.24
CA ALA A 3 14.15 21.00 -2.73
C ALA A 3 13.94 20.62 -1.26
N GLY A 4 14.25 19.38 -0.91
CA GLY A 4 14.11 18.88 0.45
C GLY A 4 15.15 17.80 0.76
N GLN A 5 15.17 17.34 2.00
CA GLN A 5 16.08 16.27 2.44
C GLN A 5 15.25 15.14 3.04
N LEU A 6 15.57 13.90 2.68
CA LEU A 6 14.96 12.73 3.29
C LEU A 6 15.50 12.48 4.69
N VAL A 7 14.77 11.67 5.47
CA VAL A 7 15.14 11.27 6.84
C VAL A 7 16.52 10.60 6.94
N ASP A 8 17.04 10.08 5.84
CA ASP A 8 18.38 9.48 5.74
C ASP A 8 19.47 10.46 5.28
N GLY A 9 19.12 11.75 5.10
CA GLY A 9 20.02 12.79 4.64
C GLY A 9 20.11 12.93 3.12
N THR A 10 19.43 12.08 2.32
CA THR A 10 19.47 12.18 0.85
C THR A 10 18.80 13.48 0.37
N PRO A 11 19.50 14.36 -0.37
CA PRO A 11 18.88 15.53 -0.98
C PRO A 11 17.94 15.10 -2.13
N VAL A 12 16.77 15.70 -2.20
CA VAL A 12 15.75 15.48 -3.22
C VAL A 12 15.51 16.81 -3.92
N THR A 13 15.87 16.90 -5.20
CA THR A 13 15.73 18.14 -5.98
C THR A 13 14.45 18.14 -6.84
N GLY A 14 13.73 17.04 -6.87
CA GLY A 14 12.44 16.93 -7.54
C GLY A 14 11.82 15.52 -7.52
N PRO A 15 10.70 15.32 -8.23
CA PRO A 15 9.94 14.06 -8.21
C PRO A 15 10.72 12.83 -8.65
N VAL A 16 11.71 12.99 -9.55
CA VAL A 16 12.57 11.89 -10.01
C VAL A 16 13.47 11.39 -8.88
N ASP A 17 14.04 12.30 -8.09
CA ASP A 17 14.89 11.94 -6.96
C ASP A 17 14.07 11.33 -5.82
N LEU A 18 12.86 11.85 -5.59
CA LEU A 18 11.92 11.24 -4.65
C LEU A 18 11.60 9.79 -5.06
N ARG A 19 11.29 9.56 -6.34
CA ARG A 19 11.06 8.21 -6.85
C ARG A 19 12.29 7.32 -6.65
N LYS A 20 13.49 7.77 -7.01
CA LYS A 20 14.73 7.00 -6.82
C LYS A 20 14.93 6.63 -5.35
N ALA A 21 14.66 7.55 -4.44
CA ALA A 21 14.82 7.29 -3.02
C ALA A 21 13.77 6.31 -2.47
N LEU A 22 12.51 6.41 -2.90
CA LEU A 22 11.49 5.42 -2.56
C LEU A 22 11.85 4.01 -3.08
N MET A 23 12.52 3.95 -4.24
CA MET A 23 13.04 2.69 -4.80
C MET A 23 14.25 2.12 -4.04
N LYS A 24 14.90 2.87 -3.13
CA LYS A 24 15.95 2.30 -2.25
C LYS A 24 15.37 1.34 -1.21
N ARG A 25 14.08 1.50 -0.85
CA ARG A 25 13.38 0.67 0.14
C ARG A 25 11.98 0.29 -0.38
N PRO A 26 11.91 -0.45 -1.51
CA PRO A 26 10.65 -0.65 -2.23
C PRO A 26 9.63 -1.42 -1.38
N GLU A 27 10.09 -2.37 -0.56
CA GLU A 27 9.22 -3.14 0.33
C GLU A 27 8.50 -2.26 1.37
N GLN A 28 9.21 -1.32 2.01
CA GLN A 28 8.62 -0.40 2.99
C GLN A 28 7.57 0.50 2.33
N PHE A 29 7.89 1.04 1.15
CA PHE A 29 6.94 1.84 0.38
C PHE A 29 5.70 1.04 -0.02
N VAL A 30 5.90 -0.17 -0.56
CA VAL A 30 4.80 -1.04 -1.00
C VAL A 30 3.96 -1.52 0.17
N GLN A 31 4.56 -1.78 1.32
CA GLN A 31 3.82 -2.07 2.55
C GLN A 31 2.90 -0.90 2.92
N THR A 32 3.44 0.32 3.03
CA THR A 32 2.63 1.51 3.35
C THR A 32 1.53 1.73 2.31
N LEU A 33 1.85 1.59 1.02
CA LEU A 33 0.85 1.71 -0.05
C LEU A 33 -0.25 0.65 0.09
N THR A 34 0.11 -0.60 0.35
CA THR A 34 -0.83 -1.71 0.55
C THR A 34 -1.75 -1.43 1.74
N GLU A 35 -1.19 -0.94 2.85
CA GLU A 35 -1.98 -0.56 4.03
C GLU A 35 -3.01 0.52 3.70
N LYS A 36 -2.60 1.60 3.02
CA LYS A 36 -3.51 2.69 2.63
C LYS A 36 -4.59 2.24 1.64
N LEU A 37 -4.23 1.40 0.68
CA LEU A 37 -5.19 0.84 -0.27
C LEU A 37 -6.17 -0.14 0.38
N MET A 38 -5.73 -0.92 1.38
CA MET A 38 -6.64 -1.74 2.16
C MET A 38 -7.58 -0.87 3.00
N ILE A 39 -7.11 0.20 3.65
CA ILE A 39 -8.00 1.14 4.37
C ILE A 39 -9.09 1.68 3.42
N TYR A 40 -8.67 2.13 2.24
CA TYR A 40 -9.60 2.60 1.21
C TYR A 40 -10.58 1.50 0.77
N GLY A 41 -10.07 0.30 0.44
CA GLY A 41 -10.87 -0.80 -0.07
C GLY A 41 -11.82 -1.43 0.95
N LEU A 42 -11.47 -1.38 2.24
CA LEU A 42 -12.26 -1.91 3.34
C LEU A 42 -13.22 -0.87 3.94
N GLY A 43 -12.96 0.43 3.76
CA GLY A 43 -13.75 1.50 4.36
C GLY A 43 -13.58 1.64 5.87
N ARG A 44 -12.50 1.06 6.43
CA ARG A 44 -12.15 1.13 7.85
C ARG A 44 -10.64 1.17 8.03
N GLY A 45 -10.19 1.56 9.23
CA GLY A 45 -8.80 1.39 9.63
C GLY A 45 -8.36 -0.08 9.59
N LEU A 46 -7.05 -0.33 9.48
CA LEU A 46 -6.50 -1.66 9.65
C LEU A 46 -6.37 -2.02 11.12
N GLU A 47 -6.68 -3.27 11.42
CA GLU A 47 -6.50 -3.88 12.73
C GLU A 47 -5.32 -4.86 12.69
N TYR A 48 -4.84 -5.28 13.87
CA TYR A 48 -3.71 -6.19 13.98
C TYR A 48 -3.91 -7.49 13.17
N TYR A 49 -5.14 -7.95 13.04
CA TYR A 49 -5.51 -9.16 12.30
C TYR A 49 -5.51 -8.99 10.77
N ASP A 50 -5.44 -7.75 10.25
CA ASP A 50 -5.28 -7.49 8.81
C ASP A 50 -3.82 -7.58 8.36
N MET A 51 -2.87 -7.38 9.28
CA MET A 51 -1.42 -7.34 8.99
C MET A 51 -0.86 -8.62 8.35
N PRO A 52 -1.35 -9.84 8.66
CA PRO A 52 -1.00 -11.04 7.89
C PRO A 52 -1.36 -10.93 6.40
N SER A 53 -2.51 -10.32 6.06
CA SER A 53 -2.93 -10.10 4.68
C SER A 53 -2.03 -9.08 3.99
N VAL A 54 -1.70 -7.98 4.65
CA VAL A 54 -0.74 -6.97 4.16
C VAL A 54 0.60 -7.63 3.81
N ARG A 55 1.21 -8.36 4.76
CA ARG A 55 2.50 -9.02 4.54
C ARG A 55 2.45 -10.06 3.42
N LYS A 56 1.35 -10.79 3.29
CA LYS A 56 1.15 -11.75 2.21
C LYS A 56 1.13 -11.04 0.85
N ILE A 57 0.35 -9.97 0.72
CA ILE A 57 0.23 -9.19 -0.52
C ILE A 57 1.58 -8.59 -0.93
N VAL A 58 2.32 -8.00 0.02
CA VAL A 58 3.65 -7.42 -0.24
C VAL A 58 4.62 -8.51 -0.72
N ARG A 59 4.65 -9.67 -0.05
CA ARG A 59 5.51 -10.80 -0.43
C ARG A 59 5.15 -11.37 -1.80
N GLU A 60 3.87 -11.46 -2.14
CA GLU A 60 3.42 -11.93 -3.45
C GLU A 60 3.74 -10.90 -4.55
N ALA A 61 3.49 -9.61 -4.30
CA ALA A 61 3.81 -8.54 -5.24
C ALA A 61 5.32 -8.43 -5.50
N ALA A 62 6.18 -8.74 -4.52
CA ALA A 62 7.63 -8.76 -4.71
C ALA A 62 8.07 -9.73 -5.83
N ARG A 63 7.34 -10.85 -6.03
CA ARG A 63 7.62 -11.81 -7.12
C ARG A 63 7.32 -11.22 -8.50
N ASP A 64 6.43 -10.23 -8.55
CA ASP A 64 6.03 -9.51 -9.75
C ASP A 64 6.68 -8.13 -9.86
N ASN A 65 7.85 -7.92 -9.24
CA ASN A 65 8.55 -6.63 -9.21
C ASN A 65 7.68 -5.48 -8.67
N TYR A 66 6.84 -5.76 -7.67
CA TYR A 66 5.94 -4.80 -7.05
C TYR A 66 4.99 -4.11 -8.03
N ARG A 67 4.58 -4.81 -9.11
CA ARG A 67 3.58 -4.31 -10.04
C ARG A 67 2.33 -3.87 -9.29
N PHE A 68 1.86 -2.65 -9.60
CA PHE A 68 0.66 -2.09 -8.98
C PHE A 68 -0.56 -3.01 -9.15
N SER A 69 -0.71 -3.62 -10.32
CA SER A 69 -1.76 -4.63 -10.59
C SER A 69 -1.70 -5.83 -9.65
N SER A 70 -0.50 -6.30 -9.29
CA SER A 70 -0.34 -7.44 -8.37
C SER A 70 -0.74 -7.07 -6.94
N ILE A 71 -0.46 -5.84 -6.51
CA ILE A 71 -0.91 -5.32 -5.21
C ILE A 71 -2.43 -5.25 -5.17
N VAL A 72 -3.06 -4.62 -6.17
CA VAL A 72 -4.52 -4.49 -6.25
C VAL A 72 -5.19 -5.86 -6.29
N LEU A 73 -4.68 -6.79 -7.10
CA LEU A 73 -5.23 -8.14 -7.19
C LEU A 73 -5.08 -8.91 -5.87
N GLY A 74 -3.94 -8.75 -5.17
CA GLY A 74 -3.72 -9.30 -3.84
C GLY A 74 -4.74 -8.77 -2.82
N ILE A 75 -5.01 -7.46 -2.84
CA ILE A 75 -6.04 -6.84 -1.98
C ILE A 75 -7.42 -7.42 -2.30
N VAL A 76 -7.81 -7.42 -3.57
CA VAL A 76 -9.13 -7.91 -4.00
C VAL A 76 -9.33 -9.38 -3.62
N ARG A 77 -8.28 -10.21 -3.70
CA ARG A 77 -8.34 -11.64 -3.34
C ARG A 77 -8.21 -11.92 -1.84
N SER A 78 -7.94 -10.90 -1.01
CA SER A 78 -7.73 -11.07 0.42
C SER A 78 -9.04 -11.34 1.17
N THR A 79 -8.96 -12.14 2.25
CA THR A 79 -10.12 -12.42 3.12
C THR A 79 -10.77 -11.15 3.66
N PRO A 80 -10.04 -10.14 4.16
CA PRO A 80 -10.65 -8.90 4.63
C PRO A 80 -11.48 -8.19 3.56
N PHE A 81 -11.03 -8.21 2.30
CA PHE A 81 -11.75 -7.57 1.20
C PHE A 81 -12.98 -8.37 0.76
N GLN A 82 -12.83 -9.68 0.60
CA GLN A 82 -13.92 -10.57 0.16
C GLN A 82 -15.05 -10.69 1.19
N MET A 83 -14.72 -10.63 2.48
CA MET A 83 -15.69 -10.77 3.57
C MET A 83 -16.12 -9.42 4.16
N LYS A 84 -15.74 -8.29 3.56
CA LYS A 84 -16.23 -6.99 4.02
C LYS A 84 -17.75 -6.97 3.88
N ARG A 85 -18.46 -6.62 4.95
CA ARG A 85 -19.89 -6.36 4.88
C ARG A 85 -20.07 -5.05 4.13
N VAL A 86 -20.74 -5.09 2.98
CA VAL A 86 -21.27 -3.87 2.37
C VAL A 86 -22.25 -3.28 3.39
N GLN A 87 -22.03 -2.05 3.85
CA GLN A 87 -23.06 -1.36 4.61
C GLN A 87 -24.27 -1.26 3.68
N GLU A 88 -25.38 -1.94 4.04
CA GLU A 88 -26.64 -1.73 3.35
C GLU A 88 -26.91 -0.23 3.35
N THR A 89 -26.96 0.35 2.15
CA THR A 89 -27.33 1.76 2.01
C THR A 89 -28.81 1.83 2.37
N THR A 90 -29.11 2.06 3.65
CA THR A 90 -30.47 2.35 4.09
C THR A 90 -30.94 3.57 3.31
N SER A 91 -31.78 3.31 2.30
CA SER A 91 -32.44 4.33 1.51
C SER A 91 -33.61 4.84 2.36
N ASN A 92 -33.51 6.06 2.86
CA ASN A 92 -34.62 6.81 3.45
C ASN A 92 -35.20 7.75 2.40
#